data_AF-A0A9L0TEC0-F1
#
_entry.id   AF-A0A9L0TEC0-F1
#
_cell.length_a   1.000
_cell.length_b   1.000
_cell.length_c   1.000
_cell.angle_alpha   90.00
_cell.angle_beta   90.00
_cell.angle_gamma   90.00
#
_symmetry.space_group_name_H-M   'P 1'
#
loop_
_entity.id
_entity.type
_entity.pdbx_description
1 polymer ?
#
loop_
_entity_poly.entity_id
_entity_poly.type
_entity_poly.pdbx_seq_one_letter_code
_entity_poly.pdbx_strand_id
1 'polypeptide(L)'
;MAASSRAQVLDLYRAMLRESKHFSAYNYRTYAVRRIRDAFRENKNVKDPVEIQALVNKAKRDLEIIRRQCDPLRCWLLICENGKACPSEQLLSFQIWKLNTKG
;
A
#
# COMPACT_ATOMS: atom_id res chain seq x y z
N MET A 1 -11.36 14.37 18.17
CA MET A 1 -10.93 13.65 16.95
C MET A 1 -11.74 14.21 15.80
N ALA A 2 -11.13 14.98 14.90
CA ALA A 2 -11.84 15.51 13.73
C ALA A 2 -12.15 14.36 12.77
N ALA A 3 -13.40 14.24 12.31
CA ALA A 3 -13.78 13.28 11.30
C ALA A 3 -12.89 13.46 10.07
N SER A 4 -12.28 12.38 9.58
CA SER A 4 -11.44 12.45 8.37
C SER A 4 -12.29 12.98 7.21
N SER A 5 -11.91 14.15 6.69
CA SER A 5 -12.72 14.82 5.67
C SER A 5 -12.63 14.03 4.35
N ARG A 6 -13.68 14.11 3.53
CA ARG A 6 -13.69 13.50 2.19
C ARG A 6 -12.45 13.85 1.37
N ALA A 7 -11.93 15.08 1.52
CA ALA A 7 -10.71 15.52 0.86
C ALA A 7 -9.48 14.70 1.30
N GLN A 8 -9.30 14.48 2.60
CA GLN A 8 -8.19 13.68 3.12
C GLN A 8 -8.22 12.23 2.61
N VAL A 9 -9.40 11.62 2.50
CA VAL A 9 -9.56 10.27 1.96
C VAL A 9 -9.15 10.22 0.48
N LEU A 10 -9.56 11.21 -0.31
CA LEU A 10 -9.20 11.28 -1.73
C LEU A 10 -7.71 11.56 -1.95
N ASP A 11 -7.11 12.40 -1.10
CA ASP A 11 -5.67 12.68 -1.18
C ASP A 11 -4.84 11.46 -0.79
N LEU A 12 -5.28 10.71 0.22
CA LEU A 12 -4.67 9.45 0.61
C LEU A 12 -4.78 8.41 -0.52
N TYR A 13 -5.96 8.29 -1.14
CA TYR A 13 -6.16 7.41 -2.30
C TYR A 13 -5.20 7.74 -3.44
N ARG A 14 -5.09 9.03 -3.81
CA ARG A 14 -4.16 9.48 -4.86
C ARG A 14 -2.71 9.23 -4.47
N ALA A 15 -2.34 9.45 -3.21
CA ALA A 15 -1.01 9.16 -2.72
C ALA A 15 -0.66 7.68 -2.86
N MET A 16 -1.53 6.78 -2.39
CA MET A 16 -1.32 5.33 -2.51
C MET A 16 -1.16 4.88 -3.96
N LEU A 17 -1.97 5.42 -4.89
CA LEU A 17 -1.84 5.12 -6.32
C LEU A 17 -0.55 5.67 -6.93
N ARG A 18 -0.07 6.84 -6.51
CA ARG A 18 1.21 7.39 -6.97
C ARG A 18 2.37 6.53 -6.49
N GLU A 19 2.43 6.23 -5.20
CA GLU A 19 3.48 5.40 -4.61
C GLU A 19 3.52 4.00 -5.25
N SER A 20 2.36 3.39 -5.48
CA SER A 20 2.27 2.06 -6.11
C SER A 20 2.84 2.00 -7.53
N LYS A 21 2.99 3.13 -8.23
CA LYS A 21 3.62 3.15 -9.57
C LYS A 21 5.14 2.96 -9.49
N HIS A 22 5.75 3.24 -8.35
CA HIS A 22 7.20 3.12 -8.14
C HIS A 22 7.66 1.67 -7.88
N PHE A 23 6.74 0.71 -7.76
CA PHE A 23 7.11 -0.71 -7.78
C PHE A 23 7.79 -1.07 -9.10
N SER A 24 9.02 -1.57 -9.02
CA SER A 24 9.84 -2.01 -10.15
C SER A 24 9.15 -3.16 -10.91
N ALA A 25 8.71 -4.19 -10.19
CA ALA A 25 8.05 -5.35 -10.75
C ALA A 25 6.57 -5.08 -11.13
N TYR A 26 6.23 -5.40 -12.39
CA TYR A 26 4.91 -5.16 -13.01
C TYR A 26 3.76 -5.82 -12.24
N ASN A 27 3.96 -7.06 -11.78
CA ASN A 27 2.94 -7.82 -11.06
C ASN A 27 2.55 -7.14 -9.74
N TYR A 28 3.52 -6.61 -8.99
CA TYR A 28 3.25 -5.90 -7.74
C TYR A 28 2.60 -4.53 -7.98
N ARG A 29 3.05 -3.78 -9.00
CA ARG A 29 2.43 -2.51 -9.38
C ARG A 29 0.95 -2.69 -9.72
N THR A 30 0.64 -3.64 -10.59
CA THR A 30 -0.74 -3.92 -11.02
C THR A 30 -1.60 -4.45 -9.88
N TYR A 31 -1.06 -5.37 -9.06
CA TYR A 31 -1.76 -5.88 -7.88
C TYR A 31 -2.06 -4.78 -6.85
N ALA A 32 -1.08 -3.96 -6.50
CA ALA A 32 -1.25 -2.87 -5.53
C ALA A 32 -2.33 -1.89 -6.00
N VAL A 33 -2.25 -1.45 -7.27
CA VAL A 33 -3.26 -0.57 -7.87
C VAL A 33 -4.65 -1.20 -7.84
N ARG A 34 -4.78 -2.48 -8.21
CA ARG A 34 -6.07 -3.19 -8.16
C ARG A 34 -6.61 -3.25 -6.73
N ARG A 35 -5.80 -3.71 -5.78
CA ARG A 35 -6.19 -3.87 -4.37
C ARG A 35 -6.61 -2.56 -3.71
N ILE A 36 -5.90 -1.46 -4.01
CA ILE A 36 -6.25 -0.12 -3.52
C ILE A 36 -7.61 0.31 -4.10
N ARG A 37 -7.85 0.13 -5.40
CA ARG A 37 -9.13 0.49 -6.02
C ARG A 37 -10.29 -0.30 -5.42
N ASP A 38 -10.11 -1.60 -5.25
CA ASP A 38 -11.14 -2.49 -4.69
C ASP A 38 -11.45 -2.12 -3.24
N ALA A 39 -10.43 -1.92 -2.40
CA ALA A 39 -10.61 -1.53 -1.00
C ALA A 39 -11.39 -0.21 -0.83
N PHE A 40 -11.07 0.81 -1.63
CA PHE A 40 -11.78 2.09 -1.55
C PHE A 40 -13.20 2.01 -2.13
N ARG A 41 -13.45 1.10 -3.08
CA ARG A 41 -14.78 0.87 -3.64
C ARG A 41 -15.68 0.10 -2.67
N GLU A 42 -15.15 -0.93 -2.02
CA GLU A 42 -15.83 -1.71 -0.98
C GLU A 42 -16.28 -0.81 0.18
N ASN A 43 -15.41 0.12 0.60
CA ASN A 43 -15.67 1.00 1.75
C ASN A 43 -16.36 2.34 1.38
N LYS A 44 -16.82 2.50 0.14
CA LYS A 44 -17.42 3.77 -0.34
C LYS A 44 -18.66 4.19 0.44
N ASN A 45 -19.45 3.22 0.90
CA ASN A 45 -20.76 3.43 1.52
C ASN A 45 -20.72 3.41 3.05
N VAL A 46 -19.54 3.29 3.66
CA VAL A 46 -19.38 3.35 5.12
C VAL A 46 -19.72 4.76 5.59
N LYS A 47 -20.63 4.86 6.57
CA LYS A 47 -21.14 6.14 7.11
C LYS A 47 -20.71 6.39 8.55
N ASP A 48 -20.28 5.35 9.27
CA ASP A 48 -19.84 5.49 10.65
C ASP A 48 -18.50 6.25 10.71
N PRO A 49 -18.43 7.43 11.36
CA PRO A 49 -17.20 8.19 11.47
C PRO A 49 -16.06 7.44 12.20
N VAL A 50 -16.39 6.53 13.13
CA VAL A 50 -15.38 5.75 13.86
C VAL A 50 -14.73 4.74 12.93
N GLU A 51 -15.55 4.01 12.16
CA GLU A 51 -15.08 3.06 11.16
C GLU A 51 -14.28 3.75 10.05
N ILE A 52 -14.75 4.90 9.55
CA ILE A 52 -14.00 5.71 8.57
C ILE A 52 -12.61 6.06 9.12
N GLN A 53 -12.51 6.51 10.37
CA GLN A 53 -11.23 6.86 10.96
C GLN A 53 -10.30 5.65 11.10
N ALA A 54 -10.84 4.49 11.47
CA ALA A 54 -10.08 3.24 11.55
C ALA A 54 -9.53 2.82 10.17
N LEU A 55 -10.36 2.92 9.13
CA LEU A 55 -9.98 2.63 7.74
C LEU A 55 -8.94 3.61 7.21
N VAL A 56 -9.07 4.91 7.50
CA VAL A 56 -8.07 5.93 7.13
C VAL A 56 -6.74 5.65 7.82
N ASN A 57 -6.75 5.29 9.11
CA ASN A 57 -5.53 4.94 9.84
C ASN A 57 -4.88 3.67 9.27
N LYS A 58 -5.69 2.68 8.85
CA LYS A 58 -5.20 1.50 8.14
C LYS A 58 -4.54 1.88 6.81
N ALA A 59 -5.20 2.68 5.98
CA ALA A 59 -4.68 3.12 4.69
C ALA A 59 -3.38 3.94 4.82
N LYS A 60 -3.23 4.75 5.88
CA LYS A 60 -1.97 5.45 6.20
C LYS A 60 -0.83 4.47 6.49
N ARG A 61 -1.07 3.42 7.28
CA ARG A 61 -0.08 2.38 7.55
C ARG A 61 0.30 1.62 6.27
N ASP A 62 -0.69 1.29 5.45
CA ASP A 62 -0.46 0.61 4.18
C ASP A 62 0.36 1.50 3.21
N LEU A 63 0.11 2.80 3.18
CA LEU A 63 0.91 3.77 2.41
C LEU A 63 2.38 3.78 2.86
N GLU A 64 2.65 3.76 4.16
CA GLU A 64 4.03 3.70 4.66
C GLU A 64 4.72 2.39 4.24
N ILE A 65 4.00 1.28 4.23
CA ILE A 65 4.53 0.00 3.74
C ILE A 65 4.87 0.11 2.25
N ILE A 66 3.94 0.63 1.43
CA ILE A 66 4.18 0.82 -0.01
C ILE A 66 5.42 1.68 -0.23
N ARG A 67 5.56 2.80 0.50
CA ARG A 67 6.74 3.67 0.42
C ARG A 67 8.03 2.95 0.76
N ARG A 68 8.06 2.18 1.85
CA ARG A 68 9.25 1.40 2.25
C ARG A 68 9.64 0.34 1.22
N GLN A 69 8.67 -0.24 0.52
CA GLN A 69 8.88 -1.28 -0.48
C GLN A 69 9.20 -0.71 -1.86
N CYS A 70 8.81 0.53 -2.15
CA CYS A 70 9.04 1.21 -3.43
C CYS A 70 10.28 2.11 -3.44
N ASP A 71 10.93 2.34 -2.29
CA ASP A 71 12.06 3.27 -2.17
C ASP A 71 13.22 2.85 -3.10
N PRO A 72 13.44 3.60 -4.20
CA PRO A 72 14.45 3.25 -5.19
C PRO A 72 15.85 3.32 -4.59
N LEU A 73 16.12 4.24 -3.66
CA LEU A 73 17.43 4.38 -3.01
C LEU A 73 17.75 3.19 -2.11
N ARG A 74 16.75 2.67 -1.38
CA ARG A 74 16.90 1.44 -0.57
C ARG A 74 17.10 0.21 -1.46
N CYS A 75 16.40 0.14 -2.58
CA CYS A 75 16.54 -0.92 -3.57
C CYS A 75 17.91 -0.86 -4.28
N TRP A 76 18.38 0.35 -4.63
CA TRP A 76 19.69 0.58 -5.25
C TRP A 76 20.85 0.21 -4.33
N LEU A 77 20.79 0.59 -3.05
CA LEU A 77 21.82 0.25 -2.07
C LEU A 77 21.97 -1.27 -1.90
N LEU A 78 20.85 -2.00 -1.86
CA LEU A 78 20.83 -3.46 -1.76
C LEU A 78 21.35 -4.17 -3.02
N ILE A 79 21.07 -3.63 -4.21
CA ILE A 79 21.56 -4.16 -5.49
C ILE A 79 23.08 -3.96 -5.61
N CYS A 80 23.62 -2.82 -5.18
CA CYS A 80 25.05 -2.55 -5.20
C CYS A 80 25.86 -3.42 -4.22
N GLU A 81 25.32 -3.73 -3.03
CA GLU A 81 26.09 -4.48 -2.01
C GLU A 81 26.09 -6.01 -2.22
N ASN A 82 25.13 -6.59 -2.96
CA ASN A 82 24.97 -8.05 -3.00
C ASN A 82 24.79 -8.66 -4.41
N GLY A 83 24.69 -7.86 -5.48
CA GLY A 83 24.44 -8.40 -6.82
C GLY A 83 23.14 -9.21 -6.96
N LYS A 84 22.23 -9.11 -5.97
CA LYS A 84 20.93 -9.78 -5.96
C LYS A 84 19.83 -8.77 -6.27
N ALA A 85 18.87 -9.20 -7.10
CA ALA A 85 17.67 -8.43 -7.41
C ALA A 85 16.92 -8.02 -6.12
N CYS A 86 16.24 -6.88 -6.20
CA CYS A 86 15.58 -6.20 -5.08
C CYS A 86 14.72 -7.17 -4.21
N PRO A 87 14.94 -7.25 -2.89
CA PRO A 87 14.18 -8.14 -1.98
C PRO A 87 12.67 -7.89 -1.89
N SER A 88 12.14 -6.83 -2.52
CA SER A 88 10.70 -6.63 -2.69
C SER A 88 10.02 -7.80 -3.44
N GLU A 89 10.79 -8.61 -4.18
CA GLU A 89 10.32 -9.88 -4.77
C GLU A 89 10.00 -10.99 -3.74
N GLN A 90 10.59 -10.96 -2.53
CA GLN A 90 10.41 -12.06 -1.56
C GLN A 90 9.56 -11.69 -0.33
N LEU A 91 9.45 -10.41 0.04
CA LEU A 91 8.77 -10.02 1.28
C LEU A 91 7.26 -9.75 1.12
N LEU A 92 6.80 -9.31 -0.06
CA LEU A 92 5.37 -9.15 -0.32
C LEU A 92 4.65 -10.48 -0.55
N SER A 93 5.31 -11.52 -1.10
CA SER A 93 4.71 -12.87 -1.13
C SER A 93 4.51 -13.41 0.29
N PHE A 94 5.49 -13.22 1.17
CA PHE A 94 5.40 -13.70 2.55
C PHE A 94 4.38 -12.93 3.40
N GLN A 95 4.29 -11.60 3.29
CA GLN A 95 3.29 -10.82 4.04
C GLN A 95 1.87 -10.91 3.47
N ILE A 96 1.71 -11.01 2.14
CA ILE A 96 0.38 -11.20 1.50
C ILE A 96 -0.12 -12.64 1.70
N TRP A 97 0.75 -13.66 1.61
CA TRP A 97 0.37 -15.04 1.94
C TRP A 97 -0.05 -15.18 3.41
N LYS A 98 0.69 -14.58 4.35
CA LYS A 98 0.35 -14.60 5.79
C LYS A 98 -0.96 -13.87 6.14
N LEU A 99 -1.42 -12.95 5.29
CA LEU A 99 -2.73 -12.29 5.41
C LEU A 99 -3.88 -13.10 4.79
N ASN A 100 -3.59 -14.09 3.93
CA ASN A 100 -4.59 -14.89 3.20
C ASN A 100 -4.67 -16.35 3.70
N THR A 101 -3.82 -16.78 4.63
CA THR A 101 -3.82 -18.12 5.25
C THR A 101 -4.20 -18.14 6.74
N LYS A 102 -4.59 -16.98 7.29
CA LYS A 102 -5.32 -16.90 8.57
C LYS A 102 -6.80 -16.65 8.28
N GLY A 103 -7.42 -17.63 7.64
CA GLY A 103 -8.85 -17.79 7.46
C GLY A 103 -9.18 -19.24 7.75
#